data_AF-A0A158GLD4-F1
#
_entry.id   AF-A0A158GLD4-F1
#
_cell.length_a   1.000
_cell.length_b   1.000
_cell.length_c   1.000
_cell.angle_alpha   90.00
_cell.angle_beta   90.00
_cell.angle_gamma   90.00
#
_symmetry.space_group_name_H-M   'P 1'
#
loop_
_entity.id
_entity.type
_entity.pdbx_description
1 polymer ?
#
loop_
_entity_poly.entity_id
_entity_poly.type
_entity_poly.pdbx_seq_one_letter_code
_entity_poly.pdbx_strand_id
1 'polypeptide(L)'
;MKKLFAFLALAAASMGTHADTPLVDAMTARWNTFIFISTQMPRQTVLELAREASQAHAVIVLTGFGGPGNTLTSTQKFAADVNAVCCGKQPARWIIDPNLTKRYGVTAAPTFVVGHGSSDNPGEYSKVSGEMSLAQALKFFAQDSKLISASDYAKRVYYAAYGDKY
;
A
#
# COMPACT_ATOMS: atom_id res chain seq x y z
N MET A 1 -68.32 23.73 -15.85
CA MET A 1 -67.94 22.30 -15.95
C MET A 1 -66.57 22.11 -15.31
N LYS A 2 -66.41 21.09 -14.43
CA LYS A 2 -65.17 20.58 -13.78
C LYS A 2 -64.39 21.61 -12.92
N LYS A 3 -64.54 21.68 -11.59
CA LYS A 3 -64.00 20.79 -10.53
C LYS A 3 -62.62 20.20 -10.87
N LEU A 4 -61.58 20.55 -10.10
CA LEU A 4 -60.97 19.68 -9.07
C LEU A 4 -59.56 20.18 -8.64
N PHE A 5 -59.44 20.41 -7.33
CA PHE A 5 -58.33 20.12 -6.39
C PHE A 5 -56.98 20.85 -6.48
N ALA A 6 -56.74 21.58 -5.39
CA ALA A 6 -55.46 22.08 -4.91
C ALA A 6 -54.48 20.93 -4.64
N PHE A 7 -53.26 21.09 -5.15
CA PHE A 7 -52.15 20.18 -4.86
C PHE A 7 -51.54 20.49 -3.49
N LEU A 8 -51.48 19.44 -2.66
CA LEU A 8 -50.77 19.35 -1.40
C LEU A 8 -49.27 19.62 -1.62
N ALA A 9 -48.70 20.55 -0.88
CA ALA A 9 -47.25 20.70 -0.75
C ALA A 9 -46.71 19.57 0.14
N LEU A 10 -45.90 18.67 -0.43
CA LEU A 10 -45.12 17.70 0.32
C LEU A 10 -43.64 18.06 0.19
N ALA A 11 -43.11 18.73 1.21
CA ALA A 11 -41.69 18.91 1.40
C ALA A 11 -41.07 17.55 1.80
N ALA A 12 -40.44 16.87 0.85
CA ALA A 12 -39.56 15.74 1.15
C ALA A 12 -38.12 16.24 1.10
N ALA A 13 -37.51 16.34 2.28
CA ALA A 13 -36.11 16.66 2.46
C ALA A 13 -35.24 15.69 1.66
N SER A 14 -34.37 16.24 0.82
CA SER A 14 -33.30 15.52 0.14
C SER A 14 -32.28 14.99 1.16
N MET A 15 -32.52 13.81 1.70
CA MET A 15 -31.48 13.05 2.38
C MET A 15 -30.61 12.41 1.30
N GLY A 16 -29.53 13.09 0.95
CA GLY A 16 -28.48 12.52 0.10
C GLY A 16 -27.90 11.29 0.77
N THR A 17 -28.15 10.11 0.20
CA THR A 17 -27.46 8.87 0.54
C THR A 17 -26.07 8.94 -0.05
N HIS A 18 -25.12 9.49 0.71
CA HIS A 18 -23.71 9.29 0.45
C HIS A 18 -23.29 7.89 0.94
N ALA A 19 -22.54 7.20 0.08
CA ALA A 19 -21.66 6.07 0.34
C ALA A 19 -22.27 4.65 0.33
N ASP A 20 -22.62 4.18 -0.87
CA ASP A 20 -22.43 2.76 -1.21
C ASP A 20 -21.20 2.65 -2.10
N THR A 21 -20.06 2.30 -1.49
CA THR A 21 -18.97 1.69 -2.27
C THR A 21 -19.48 0.32 -2.70
N PRO A 22 -19.50 -0.04 -3.99
CA PRO A 22 -20.22 -1.22 -4.43
C PRO A 22 -19.54 -2.48 -3.86
N LEU A 23 -20.35 -3.37 -3.30
CA LEU A 23 -20.00 -4.67 -2.69
C LEU A 23 -18.95 -5.48 -3.48
N VAL A 24 -18.85 -5.26 -4.79
CA VAL A 24 -17.85 -5.85 -5.69
C VAL A 24 -16.39 -5.52 -5.31
N ASP A 25 -16.10 -4.30 -4.81
CA ASP A 25 -14.74 -3.92 -4.39
C ASP A 25 -14.31 -4.67 -3.11
N ALA A 26 -15.26 -5.08 -2.28
CA ALA A 26 -15.02 -5.92 -1.10
C ALA A 26 -14.85 -7.41 -1.46
N MET A 27 -15.37 -7.85 -2.61
CA MET A 27 -15.30 -9.23 -3.08
C MET A 27 -14.05 -9.55 -3.92
N THR A 28 -13.38 -8.53 -4.45
CA THR A 28 -12.05 -8.69 -5.07
C THR A 28 -10.96 -8.56 -4.01
N ALA A 29 -10.01 -9.50 -3.97
CA ALA A 29 -8.93 -9.41 -3.00
C ALA A 29 -8.16 -8.09 -3.20
N ARG A 30 -7.90 -7.36 -2.12
CA ARG A 30 -7.28 -6.04 -2.24
C ARG A 30 -5.84 -6.15 -2.74
N TRP A 31 -5.48 -5.35 -3.74
CA TRP A 31 -4.09 -5.17 -4.16
C TRP A 31 -3.31 -4.37 -3.10
N ASN A 32 -2.08 -4.79 -2.82
CA ASN A 32 -1.21 -4.14 -1.85
C ASN A 32 0.18 -3.90 -2.44
N THR A 33 0.81 -2.81 -1.98
CA THR A 33 2.22 -2.52 -2.21
C THR A 33 2.99 -2.83 -0.95
N PHE A 34 4.00 -3.70 -1.05
CA PHE A 34 4.88 -4.07 0.05
C PHE A 34 6.31 -3.65 -0.23
N ILE A 35 7.01 -3.21 0.81
CA ILE A 35 8.45 -2.95 0.80
C ILE A 35 9.08 -3.84 1.87
N PHE A 36 9.78 -4.87 1.44
CA PHE A 36 10.54 -5.75 2.30
C PHE A 36 11.87 -5.09 2.62
N ILE A 37 12.15 -4.89 3.91
CA ILE A 37 13.41 -4.28 4.36
C ILE A 37 14.03 -5.09 5.50
N SER A 38 15.32 -4.90 5.69
CA SER A 38 16.08 -5.41 6.83
C SER A 38 16.49 -4.25 7.75
N THR A 39 16.54 -4.51 9.06
CA THR A 39 17.06 -3.56 10.05
C THR A 39 18.58 -3.36 9.95
N GLN A 40 19.27 -4.20 9.17
CA GLN A 40 20.68 -4.06 8.84
C GLN A 40 20.95 -3.07 7.70
N MET A 41 19.90 -2.61 7.00
CA MET A 41 20.05 -1.60 5.95
C MET A 41 20.52 -0.27 6.54
N PRO A 42 21.23 0.57 5.75
CA PRO A 42 21.61 1.90 6.19
C PRO A 42 20.40 2.71 6.65
N ARG A 43 20.54 3.39 7.80
CA ARG A 43 19.42 4.11 8.42
C ARG A 43 18.81 5.17 7.50
N GLN A 44 19.63 5.83 6.69
CA GLN A 44 19.16 6.81 5.71
C GLN A 44 18.25 6.16 4.66
N THR A 45 18.64 5.02 4.11
CA THR A 45 17.83 4.26 3.15
C THR A 45 16.50 3.84 3.77
N VAL A 46 16.48 3.38 5.02
CA VAL A 46 15.24 3.03 5.73
C VAL A 46 14.33 4.25 5.90
N LEU A 47 14.88 5.42 6.25
CA LEU A 47 14.12 6.66 6.41
C LEU A 47 13.48 7.11 5.08
N GLU A 48 14.21 7.00 3.98
CA GLU A 48 13.73 7.32 2.64
C GLU A 48 12.60 6.38 2.20
N LEU A 49 12.81 5.06 2.32
CA LEU A 49 11.79 4.07 2.01
C LEU A 49 10.55 4.21 2.89
N ALA A 50 10.72 4.59 4.17
CA ALA A 50 9.59 4.84 5.05
C ALA A 50 8.78 6.07 4.65
N ARG A 51 9.45 7.15 4.24
CA ARG A 51 8.77 8.34 3.70
C ARG A 51 7.96 8.00 2.46
N GLU A 52 8.53 7.25 1.53
CA GLU A 52 7.84 6.85 0.31
C GLU A 52 6.70 5.86 0.58
N ALA A 53 6.87 4.94 1.52
CA ALA A 53 5.81 4.03 1.95
C ALA A 53 4.62 4.78 2.55
N SER A 54 4.90 5.80 3.37
CA SER A 54 3.88 6.72 3.89
C SER A 54 3.10 7.39 2.76
N GLN A 55 3.81 8.00 1.80
CA GLN A 55 3.21 8.73 0.67
C GLN A 55 2.38 7.83 -0.25
N ALA A 56 2.87 6.61 -0.53
CA ALA A 56 2.21 5.68 -1.44
C ALA A 56 1.25 4.71 -0.75
N HIS A 57 1.00 4.87 0.55
CA HIS A 57 0.25 3.92 1.38
C HIS A 57 0.74 2.46 1.27
N ALA A 58 2.05 2.28 1.06
CA ALA A 58 2.68 0.98 1.05
C ALA A 58 2.90 0.46 2.47
N VAL A 59 3.02 -0.86 2.60
CA VAL A 59 3.29 -1.53 3.87
C VAL A 59 4.74 -1.99 3.89
N ILE A 60 5.47 -1.58 4.92
CA ILE A 60 6.83 -2.04 5.17
C ILE A 60 6.77 -3.38 5.88
N VAL A 61 7.45 -4.37 5.32
CA VAL A 61 7.57 -5.72 5.87
C VAL A 61 9.00 -5.91 6.35
N LEU A 62 9.16 -6.12 7.64
CA LEU A 62 10.46 -6.43 8.22
C LEU A 62 10.76 -7.92 8.02
N THR A 63 11.88 -8.22 7.38
CA THR A 63 12.32 -9.62 7.12
C THR A 63 12.91 -10.30 8.36
N GLY A 64 12.95 -9.61 9.50
CA GLY A 64 13.42 -10.10 10.78
C GLY A 64 13.17 -9.08 11.89
N PHE A 65 13.51 -9.45 13.12
CA PHE A 65 13.43 -8.52 14.25
C PHE A 65 14.53 -7.46 14.17
N GLY A 66 14.21 -6.27 14.68
CA GLY A 66 15.10 -5.11 14.73
C GLY A 66 15.46 -4.68 16.14
N GLY A 67 16.54 -3.91 16.26
CA GLY A 67 17.02 -3.32 17.50
C GLY A 67 17.77 -4.29 18.42
N PRO A 68 18.27 -3.80 19.57
CA PRO A 68 19.04 -4.61 20.51
C PRO A 68 18.24 -5.82 21.00
N GLY A 69 18.84 -7.01 20.96
CA GLY A 69 18.23 -8.24 21.47
C GLY A 69 17.17 -8.91 20.58
N ASN A 70 16.94 -8.42 19.36
CA ASN A 70 16.04 -9.04 18.37
C ASN A 70 14.63 -9.34 18.93
N THR A 71 14.09 -8.41 19.71
CA THR A 71 12.78 -8.57 20.36
C THR A 71 11.66 -7.88 19.58
N LEU A 72 10.41 -8.25 19.84
CA LEU A 72 9.26 -7.56 19.29
C LEU A 72 9.22 -6.09 19.73
N THR A 73 9.49 -5.81 21.01
CA THR A 73 9.49 -4.45 21.58
C THR A 73 10.56 -3.56 20.95
N SER A 74 11.78 -4.08 20.77
CA SER A 74 12.86 -3.33 20.11
C SER A 74 12.53 -3.04 18.64
N THR A 75 11.83 -3.97 17.98
CA THR A 75 11.38 -3.79 16.60
C THR A 75 10.28 -2.74 16.47
N GLN A 76 9.30 -2.75 17.39
CA GLN A 76 8.26 -1.73 17.45
C GLN A 76 8.85 -0.34 17.70
N LYS A 77 9.82 -0.24 18.63
CA LYS A 77 10.54 1.00 18.89
C LYS A 77 11.30 1.48 17.64
N PHE A 78 11.99 0.58 16.94
CA PHE A 78 12.67 0.92 15.69
C PHE A 78 11.72 1.53 14.65
N ALA A 79 10.57 0.90 14.41
CA ALA A 79 9.56 1.41 13.47
C ALA A 79 8.99 2.77 13.92
N ALA A 80 8.71 2.94 15.21
CA ALA A 80 8.24 4.20 15.77
C ALA A 80 9.28 5.33 15.62
N ASP A 81 10.55 5.04 15.91
CA ASP A 81 11.64 6.00 15.80
C ASP A 81 11.89 6.41 14.33
N VAL A 82 11.65 5.53 13.36
CA VAL A 82 11.69 5.88 11.92
C VAL A 82 10.51 6.80 11.55
N ASN A 83 9.28 6.40 11.92
CA ASN A 83 8.06 7.17 11.61
C ASN A 83 8.09 8.58 12.22
N ALA A 84 8.64 8.73 13.43
CA ALA A 84 8.77 10.02 14.11
C ALA A 84 9.67 11.02 13.34
N VAL A 85 10.63 10.51 12.55
CA VAL A 85 11.58 11.34 11.79
C VAL A 85 11.02 11.70 10.41
N CYS A 86 10.36 10.77 9.71
CA CYS A 86 10.03 10.94 8.29
C CYS A 86 8.59 11.35 7.98
N CYS A 87 7.64 10.94 8.82
CA CYS A 87 6.32 10.59 8.30
C CYS A 87 5.17 11.37 8.97
N GLY A 88 5.46 12.14 10.03
CA GLY A 88 4.55 13.15 10.59
C GLY A 88 3.14 12.61 10.88
N LYS A 89 2.12 13.23 10.26
CA LYS A 89 0.70 12.87 10.46
C LYS A 89 0.26 11.59 9.72
N GLN A 90 1.07 11.08 8.81
CA GLN A 90 0.77 9.87 8.05
C GLN A 90 1.92 8.86 8.24
N PRO A 91 1.97 8.15 9.38
CA PRO A 91 3.02 7.17 9.61
C PRO A 91 2.97 6.05 8.57
N ALA A 92 4.14 5.56 8.15
CA ALA A 92 4.20 4.34 7.36
C ALA A 92 3.66 3.15 8.18
N ARG A 93 3.06 2.18 7.49
CA ARG A 93 2.56 0.95 8.10
C ARG A 93 3.67 -0.09 8.16
N TRP A 94 3.87 -0.72 9.30
CA TRP A 94 4.92 -1.71 9.53
C TRP A 94 4.32 -3.03 9.98
N ILE A 95 4.82 -4.14 9.43
CA ILE A 95 4.48 -5.49 9.86
C ILE A 95 5.74 -6.36 9.93
N ILE A 96 5.67 -7.39 10.76
CA ILE A 96 6.64 -8.48 10.81
C ILE A 96 5.87 -9.72 10.40
N ASP A 97 6.08 -10.19 9.17
CA ASP A 97 5.37 -11.34 8.63
C ASP A 97 6.33 -12.26 7.85
N PRO A 98 6.83 -13.33 8.48
CA PRO A 98 7.70 -14.29 7.81
C PRO A 98 6.97 -15.08 6.71
N ASN A 99 5.64 -15.22 6.80
CA ASN A 99 4.87 -15.91 5.76
C ASN A 99 4.77 -15.06 4.49
N LEU A 100 4.64 -13.74 4.60
CA LEU A 100 4.72 -12.84 3.42
C LEU A 100 6.09 -12.90 2.74
N THR A 101 7.17 -12.96 3.53
CA THR A 101 8.55 -13.06 3.00
C THR A 101 8.71 -14.35 2.19
N LYS A 102 8.20 -15.48 2.71
CA LYS A 102 8.21 -16.78 2.01
C LYS A 102 7.30 -16.77 0.78
N ARG A 103 6.07 -16.26 0.91
CA ARG A 103 5.05 -16.17 -0.14
C ARG A 103 5.58 -15.51 -1.40
N TYR A 104 6.25 -14.38 -1.26
CA TYR A 104 6.79 -13.64 -2.40
C TYR A 104 8.23 -14.04 -2.75
N GLY A 105 8.79 -15.07 -2.10
CA GLY A 105 10.15 -15.55 -2.32
C GLY A 105 11.19 -14.44 -2.19
N VAL A 106 11.08 -13.64 -1.14
CA VAL A 106 12.00 -12.52 -0.86
C VAL A 106 13.26 -13.06 -0.22
N THR A 107 14.40 -12.88 -0.89
CA THR A 107 15.72 -13.37 -0.47
C THR A 107 16.74 -12.26 -0.25
N ALA A 108 16.37 -11.02 -0.56
CA ALA A 108 17.21 -9.83 -0.41
C ALA A 108 16.36 -8.67 0.13
N ALA A 109 17.03 -7.63 0.63
CA ALA A 109 16.41 -6.38 1.03
C ALA A 109 17.20 -5.20 0.45
N PRO A 110 16.55 -4.18 -0.12
CA PRO A 110 15.10 -4.06 -0.24
C PRO A 110 14.53 -4.87 -1.40
N THR A 111 13.29 -5.36 -1.22
CA THR A 111 12.47 -5.94 -2.28
C THR A 111 11.10 -5.29 -2.27
N PHE A 112 10.62 -4.91 -3.44
CA PHE A 112 9.32 -4.29 -3.65
C PHE A 112 8.39 -5.31 -4.25
N VAL A 113 7.13 -5.32 -3.80
CA VAL A 113 6.10 -6.23 -4.31
C VAL A 113 4.80 -5.48 -4.52
N VAL A 114 4.17 -5.73 -5.66
CA VAL A 114 2.77 -5.42 -5.92
C VAL A 114 2.04 -6.75 -6.05
N GLY A 115 1.12 -7.04 -5.12
CA GLY A 115 0.49 -8.35 -5.04
C GLY A 115 -1.01 -8.27 -4.75
N HIS A 116 -1.75 -9.26 -5.25
CA HIS A 116 -3.19 -9.38 -5.08
C HIS A 116 -3.54 -10.36 -3.95
N GLY A 117 -4.21 -9.87 -2.91
CA GLY A 117 -4.76 -10.74 -1.86
C GLY A 117 -3.75 -11.57 -1.09
N SER A 118 -4.11 -12.82 -0.85
CA SER A 118 -3.37 -13.78 -0.03
C SER A 118 -2.55 -14.79 -0.84
N SER A 119 -2.49 -14.63 -2.16
CA SER A 119 -1.98 -15.67 -3.06
C SER A 119 -0.47 -15.79 -3.04
N ASP A 120 0.02 -17.02 -3.03
CA ASP A 120 1.43 -17.38 -3.22
C ASP A 120 1.77 -17.71 -4.68
N ASN A 121 0.78 -17.65 -5.58
CA ASN A 121 0.96 -17.86 -7.00
C ASN A 121 1.85 -16.75 -7.61
N PRO A 122 3.00 -17.09 -8.22
CA PRO A 122 3.83 -16.12 -8.94
C PRO A 122 3.12 -15.39 -10.08
N GLY A 123 2.01 -15.91 -10.58
CA GLY A 123 1.13 -15.26 -11.55
C GLY A 123 0.22 -14.19 -10.97
N GLU A 124 0.27 -13.90 -9.67
CA GLU A 124 -0.63 -12.95 -8.98
C GLU A 124 0.11 -11.82 -8.25
N TYR A 125 1.43 -11.72 -8.46
CA TYR A 125 2.23 -10.61 -7.96
C TYR A 125 3.39 -10.28 -8.90
N SER A 126 3.90 -9.06 -8.79
CA SER A 126 5.18 -8.64 -9.40
C SER A 126 6.14 -8.20 -8.31
N LYS A 127 7.42 -8.54 -8.46
CA LYS A 127 8.47 -8.15 -7.52
C LYS A 127 9.72 -7.67 -8.22
N VAL A 128 10.43 -6.75 -7.59
CA VAL A 128 11.76 -6.31 -7.99
C VAL A 128 12.61 -6.11 -6.75
N SER A 129 13.88 -6.52 -6.80
CA SER A 129 14.82 -6.35 -5.70
C SER A 129 16.01 -5.53 -6.16
N GLY A 130 16.56 -4.72 -5.28
CA GLY A 130 17.72 -3.88 -5.58
C GLY A 130 17.64 -2.52 -4.90
N GLU A 131 18.78 -1.85 -4.82
CA GLU A 131 18.90 -0.52 -4.23
C GLU A 131 18.23 0.53 -5.14
N MET A 132 16.98 0.85 -4.84
CA MET A 132 16.18 1.84 -5.58
C MET A 132 15.07 2.43 -4.69
N SER A 133 14.42 3.48 -5.18
CA SER A 133 13.22 4.02 -4.54
C SER A 133 11.97 3.20 -4.86
N LEU A 134 10.93 3.33 -4.04
CA LEU A 134 9.59 2.82 -4.33
C LEU A 134 9.04 3.44 -5.62
N ALA A 135 9.30 4.72 -5.87
CA ALA A 135 8.90 5.37 -7.10
C ALA A 135 9.50 4.68 -8.33
N GLN A 136 10.79 4.33 -8.30
CA GLN A 136 11.46 3.57 -9.36
C GLN A 136 10.88 2.15 -9.48
N ALA A 137 10.65 1.45 -8.38
CA ALA A 137 10.06 0.12 -8.40
C ALA A 137 8.65 0.11 -9.01
N LEU A 138 7.81 1.11 -8.67
CA LEU A 138 6.47 1.26 -9.23
C LEU A 138 6.50 1.57 -10.73
N LYS A 139 7.46 2.39 -11.20
CA LYS A 139 7.68 2.59 -12.65
C LYS A 139 8.05 1.30 -13.35
N PHE A 140 8.98 0.54 -12.77
CA PHE A 140 9.37 -0.77 -13.29
C PHE A 140 8.15 -1.70 -13.41
N PHE A 141 7.29 -1.78 -12.38
CA PHE A 141 6.06 -2.58 -12.47
C PHE A 141 5.06 -2.04 -13.50
N ALA A 142 4.91 -0.72 -13.62
CA ALA A 142 4.01 -0.10 -14.58
C ALA A 142 4.41 -0.35 -16.05
N GLN A 143 5.71 -0.58 -16.31
CA GLN A 143 6.28 -0.73 -17.65
C GLN A 143 6.56 -2.19 -18.01
N ASP A 144 7.16 -2.95 -17.08
CA ASP A 144 7.78 -4.25 -17.38
C ASP A 144 7.08 -5.44 -16.71
N SER A 145 6.02 -5.21 -15.93
CA SER A 145 5.25 -6.30 -15.33
C SER A 145 4.61 -7.19 -16.39
N LYS A 146 4.84 -8.51 -16.28
CA LYS A 146 4.15 -9.53 -17.09
C LYS A 146 2.66 -9.66 -16.74
N LEU A 147 2.26 -9.12 -15.58
CA LEU A 147 0.88 -9.09 -15.11
C LEU A 147 0.28 -7.72 -15.38
N ILE A 148 -0.67 -7.65 -16.32
CA ILE A 148 -1.35 -6.40 -16.70
C ILE A 148 -2.00 -5.74 -15.47
N SER A 149 -2.64 -6.53 -14.62
CA SER A 149 -3.29 -6.07 -13.39
C SER A 149 -2.32 -5.45 -12.39
N ALA A 150 -1.12 -6.03 -12.22
CA ALA A 150 -0.08 -5.47 -11.37
C ALA A 150 0.50 -4.17 -11.98
N SER A 151 0.68 -4.13 -13.31
CA SER A 151 1.09 -2.91 -14.03
C SER A 151 0.07 -1.78 -13.78
N ASP A 152 -1.22 -2.05 -13.99
CA ASP A 152 -2.26 -1.02 -13.87
C ASP A 152 -2.43 -0.55 -12.44
N TYR A 153 -2.30 -1.45 -11.46
CA TYR A 153 -2.27 -1.07 -10.06
C TYR A 153 -1.05 -0.20 -9.74
N ALA A 154 0.15 -0.60 -10.17
CA ALA A 154 1.38 0.17 -9.93
C ALA A 154 1.30 1.59 -10.52
N LYS A 155 0.71 1.74 -11.71
CA LYS A 155 0.40 3.04 -12.31
C LYS A 155 -0.46 3.89 -11.38
N ARG A 156 -1.59 3.35 -10.92
CA ARG A 156 -2.52 4.08 -10.03
C ARG A 156 -1.83 4.52 -8.73
N VAL A 157 -1.06 3.63 -8.11
CA VAL A 157 -0.30 3.95 -6.89
C VAL A 157 0.73 5.04 -7.15
N TYR A 158 1.51 4.92 -8.24
CA TYR A 158 2.50 5.92 -8.62
C TYR A 158 1.87 7.30 -8.82
N TYR A 159 0.79 7.37 -9.60
CA TYR A 159 0.09 8.62 -9.88
C TYR A 159 -0.50 9.26 -8.63
N ALA A 160 -1.12 8.46 -7.77
CA ALA A 160 -1.71 8.95 -6.53
C ALA A 160 -0.64 9.51 -5.57
N ALA A 161 0.55 8.88 -5.55
CA ALA A 161 1.63 9.25 -4.63
C ALA A 161 2.52 10.40 -5.13
N TYR A 162 2.77 10.48 -6.45
CA TYR A 162 3.82 11.32 -7.01
C TYR A 162 3.35 12.31 -8.09
N GLY A 163 2.07 12.30 -8.48
CA GLY A 163 1.44 13.38 -9.26
C GLY A 163 1.76 13.46 -10.76
N ASP A 164 2.92 12.98 -11.22
CA ASP A 164 3.35 13.12 -12.62
C ASP A 164 3.23 11.83 -13.46
N LYS A 165 3.07 11.97 -14.78
CA LYS A 165 3.28 10.86 -15.76
C LYS A 165 4.75 10.58 -15.92
N TYR A 166 5.11 9.30 -15.76
CA TYR A 166 6.43 8.77 -16.06
C TYR A 166 6.73 8.83 -17.55
#